data_AF-A0A292SSH1-F1
#
_entry.id   AF-A0A292SSH1-F1
#
_cell.length_a   1.000
_cell.length_b   1.000
_cell.length_c   1.000
_cell.angle_alpha   90.00
_cell.angle_beta   90.00
_cell.angle_gamma   90.00
#
_symmetry.space_group_name_H-M   'P 1'
#
loop_
_entity.id
_entity.type
_entity.pdbx_description
1 polymer ?
#
loop_
_entity_poly.entity_id
_entity_poly.type
_entity_poly.pdbx_seq_one_letter_code
_entity_poly.pdbx_strand_id
1 'polypeptide(L)'
;MISPIYFGVSVATIVISLWLITIKHKIISNVIEFITMENGIFLLSLSVAKEMPILVNLGVLLDVFIAVYILGLFVNVINKEFKDLEVSNLSDLKDYEYND
;
A
#
# COMPACT_ATOMS: atom_id res chain seq x y z
N MET A 1 -4.29 21.59 22.34
CA MET A 1 -2.86 21.30 22.57
C MET A 1 -2.57 19.96 21.92
N ILE A 2 -1.59 19.92 21.02
CA ILE A 2 -1.07 18.67 20.45
C ILE A 2 -0.48 17.87 21.61
N SER A 3 -0.85 16.60 21.75
CA SER A 3 -0.17 15.73 22.70
C SER A 3 1.24 15.46 22.15
N PRO A 4 2.31 15.87 22.85
CA PRO A 4 3.67 15.77 22.34
C PRO A 4 4.10 14.31 22.10
N ILE A 5 3.41 13.36 22.74
CA ILE A 5 3.66 11.92 22.58
C ILE A 5 3.28 11.45 21.17
N TYR A 6 2.10 11.82 20.64
CA TYR A 6 1.68 11.36 19.30
C TYR A 6 2.54 11.99 18.19
N PHE A 7 2.93 13.25 18.38
CA PHE A 7 3.87 13.91 17.48
C PHE A 7 5.25 13.23 17.54
N GLY A 8 5.78 12.94 18.72
CA GLY A 8 7.05 12.23 18.87
C GLY A 8 7.05 10.83 18.24
N VAL A 9 5.97 10.05 18.47
CA VAL A 9 5.84 8.69 17.93
C VAL A 9 5.75 8.69 16.40
N SER A 10 5.00 9.63 15.82
CA SER A 10 4.87 9.73 14.36
C SER A 10 6.19 10.11 13.68
N VAL A 11 6.90 11.12 14.20
CA VAL A 11 8.22 11.51 13.69
C VAL A 11 9.23 10.38 13.86
N ALA A 12 9.27 9.72 15.02
CA ALA A 12 10.17 8.60 15.26
C ALA A 12 9.93 7.45 14.27
N THR A 13 8.66 7.10 14.04
CA THR A 13 8.28 6.05 13.08
C THR A 13 8.75 6.39 11.67
N ILE A 14 8.55 7.63 11.21
CA ILE A 14 8.99 8.07 9.88
C ILE A 14 10.51 7.96 9.74
N VAL A 15 11.27 8.47 10.71
CA VAL A 15 12.73 8.47 10.66
C VAL A 15 13.29 7.04 10.69
N ILE A 16 12.73 6.16 11.54
CA ILE A 16 13.13 4.76 11.63
C ILE A 16 12.85 4.04 10.30
N SER A 17 11.66 4.21 9.73
CA SER A 17 11.33 3.61 8.43
C SER A 17 12.24 4.10 7.32
N LEU A 18 12.53 5.40 7.25
CA LEU A 18 13.42 5.97 6.24
C LEU A 18 14.85 5.40 6.33
N TRP A 19 15.34 5.24 7.56
CA TRP A 19 16.64 4.63 7.84
C TRP A 19 16.66 3.16 7.40
N LEU A 20 15.62 2.39 7.71
CA LEU A 20 15.53 0.97 7.33
C LEU A 20 15.48 0.77 5.81
N ILE A 21 14.71 1.60 5.09
CA ILE A 21 14.62 1.56 3.62
C ILE A 21 16.00 1.70 2.97
N THR A 22 16.87 2.53 3.58
CA THR A 22 18.23 2.78 3.05
C THR A 22 19.15 1.56 3.26
N ILE A 23 18.92 0.76 4.29
CA ILE A 23 19.79 -0.36 4.68
C ILE A 23 19.41 -1.67 3.98
N LYS A 24 18.13 -1.85 3.64
CA LYS A 24 17.64 -3.13 3.14
C LYS A 24 17.70 -3.20 1.62
N HIS A 25 18.23 -4.32 1.13
CA HIS A 25 18.33 -4.61 -0.31
C HIS A 25 17.22 -5.54 -0.83
N LYS A 26 16.31 -5.99 0.04
CA LYS A 26 15.21 -6.88 -0.34
C LYS A 26 13.96 -6.06 -0.63
N ILE A 27 13.40 -6.22 -1.83
CA ILE A 27 12.19 -5.52 -2.31
C ILE A 27 11.04 -5.65 -1.30
N ILE A 28 10.79 -6.84 -0.77
CA ILE A 28 9.71 -7.08 0.21
C ILE A 28 9.93 -6.31 1.52
N SER A 29 11.17 -6.18 2.00
CA SER A 29 11.48 -5.41 3.22
C SER A 29 11.19 -3.94 3.00
N ASN A 30 11.59 -3.41 1.85
CA ASN A 30 11.39 -2.01 1.50
C ASN A 30 9.90 -1.68 1.37
N VAL A 31 9.08 -2.61 0.86
CA VAL A 31 7.61 -2.43 0.82
C VAL A 31 7.02 -2.34 2.24
N ILE A 32 7.42 -3.21 3.16
CA ILE A 32 6.93 -3.20 4.54
C ILE A 32 7.34 -1.89 5.26
N GLU A 33 8.59 -1.46 5.06
CA GLU A 33 9.11 -0.24 5.67
C GLU A 33 8.47 1.02 5.08
N PHE A 34 8.17 1.00 3.78
CA PHE A 34 7.41 2.04 3.10
C PHE A 34 5.98 2.16 3.68
N ILE A 35 5.25 1.05 3.82
CA ILE A 35 3.92 1.04 4.46
C ILE A 35 3.99 1.57 5.91
N THR A 36 5.06 1.22 6.63
CA THR A 36 5.27 1.72 8.00
C THR A 36 5.52 3.24 8.03
N MET A 37 6.23 3.76 7.03
CA MET A 37 6.44 5.20 6.85
C MET A 37 5.12 5.94 6.55
N GLU A 38 4.28 5.40 5.66
CA GLU A 38 2.96 5.98 5.35
C GLU A 38 2.06 6.05 6.59
N ASN A 39 2.04 4.98 7.40
CA ASN A 39 1.34 4.98 8.68
C ASN A 39 1.89 6.04 9.66
N GLY A 40 3.22 6.26 9.66
CA GLY A 40 3.85 7.33 10.44
C GLY A 40 3.42 8.73 9.99
N ILE A 41 3.36 8.98 8.68
CA ILE A 41 2.88 10.24 8.09
C ILE A 41 1.40 10.47 8.41
N PHE A 42 0.57 9.43 8.39
CA PHE A 42 -0.83 9.51 8.77
C PHE A 42 -1.01 9.91 10.25
N LEU A 43 -0.23 9.31 11.16
CA LEU A 43 -0.24 9.67 12.58
C LEU A 43 0.26 11.10 12.84
N LEU A 44 1.28 11.53 12.08
CA LEU A 44 1.77 12.91 12.12
C LEU A 44 0.64 13.86 11.72
N SER A 45 -0.01 13.54 10.60
CA SER A 45 -1.14 14.29 10.08
C SER A 45 -2.27 14.45 11.11
N LEU A 46 -2.71 13.37 11.76
CA LEU A 46 -3.73 13.45 12.83
C LEU A 46 -3.29 14.31 14.02
N SER A 47 -1.99 14.30 14.34
CA SER A 47 -1.44 15.09 15.45
C SER A 47 -1.39 16.59 15.14
N VAL A 48 -1.19 16.97 13.87
CA VAL A 48 -1.05 18.38 13.45
C VAL A 48 -2.26 18.89 12.65
N ALA A 49 -3.29 18.06 12.40
CA ALA A 49 -4.44 18.37 11.53
C ALA A 49 -5.17 19.66 11.92
N LYS A 50 -5.19 19.99 13.21
CA LYS A 50 -5.84 21.22 13.70
C LYS A 50 -5.07 22.49 13.35
N GLU A 51 -3.76 22.39 13.12
CA GLU A 51 -2.88 23.54 12.88
C GLU A 51 -2.37 23.63 11.43
N MET A 52 -2.24 22.49 10.73
CA MET A 52 -1.72 22.43 9.35
C MET A 52 -2.58 21.57 8.41
N PRO A 53 -3.84 21.97 8.15
CA PRO A 53 -4.81 21.17 7.38
C PRO A 53 -4.39 20.92 5.91
N ILE A 54 -3.66 21.86 5.29
CA ILE A 54 -3.22 21.72 3.88
C ILE A 54 -2.18 20.60 3.74
N LEU A 55 -1.21 20.55 4.67
CA LEU A 55 -0.12 19.59 4.65
C LEU A 55 -0.64 18.15 4.88
N VAL A 56 -1.64 18.03 5.76
CA VAL A 56 -2.43 16.81 5.99
C VAL A 56 -3.12 16.34 4.71
N ASN A 57 -3.87 17.22 4.04
CA ASN A 57 -4.60 16.84 2.83
C ASN A 57 -3.67 16.39 1.71
N LEU A 58 -2.48 17.02 1.57
CA LEU A 58 -1.48 16.60 0.59
C LEU A 58 -0.88 15.22 0.90
N GLY A 59 -0.64 14.91 2.18
CA GLY A 59 -0.14 13.59 2.60
C GLY A 59 -1.14 12.47 2.27
N VAL A 60 -2.42 12.68 2.58
CA VAL A 60 -3.49 11.71 2.25
C VAL A 60 -3.67 11.59 0.72
N LEU A 61 -3.59 12.70 -0.01
CA LEU A 61 -3.70 12.69 -1.47
C LEU A 61 -2.55 11.89 -2.12
N LEU A 62 -1.33 12.03 -1.58
CA LEU A 62 -0.16 11.29 -2.06
C LEU A 62 -0.32 9.77 -1.81
N ASP A 63 -0.81 9.37 -0.64
CA ASP A 63 -1.09 7.97 -0.28
C ASP A 63 -2.09 7.33 -1.27
N VAL A 64 -3.19 8.02 -1.55
CA VAL A 64 -4.19 7.57 -2.55
C VAL A 64 -3.57 7.51 -3.96
N PHE A 65 -2.72 8.46 -4.32
CA PHE A 65 -2.05 8.47 -5.62
C PHE A 65 -1.12 7.25 -5.78
N ILE A 66 -0.32 6.93 -4.77
CA ILE A 66 0.58 5.76 -4.78
C ILE A 66 -0.23 4.46 -4.83
N ALA A 67 -1.33 4.36 -4.08
CA ALA A 67 -2.20 3.19 -4.12
C ALA A 67 -2.77 2.92 -5.53
N VAL A 68 -3.27 3.97 -6.21
CA VAL A 68 -3.77 3.86 -7.60
C VAL A 68 -2.65 3.53 -8.58
N TYR A 69 -1.47 4.13 -8.40
CA TYR A 69 -0.29 3.86 -9.24
C TYR A 69 0.14 2.38 -9.14
N ILE A 70 0.25 1.84 -7.93
CA ILE A 70 0.58 0.44 -7.69
C ILE A 70 -0.49 -0.48 -8.29
N LEU A 71 -1.78 -0.15 -8.13
CA LEU A 71 -2.87 -0.93 -8.72
C LEU A 71 -2.77 -0.96 -10.25
N GLY A 72 -2.48 0.17 -10.89
CA GLY A 72 -2.29 0.24 -12.34
C GLY A 72 -1.09 -0.60 -12.82
N LEU A 73 0.02 -0.59 -12.09
CA LEU A 73 1.15 -1.48 -12.37
C LEU A 73 0.76 -2.95 -12.21
N PHE A 74 0.01 -3.30 -11.17
CA PHE A 74 -0.46 -4.66 -10.93
C PHE A 74 -1.38 -5.16 -12.05
N VAL A 75 -2.33 -4.34 -12.52
CA VAL A 75 -3.21 -4.70 -13.65
C VAL A 75 -2.40 -4.99 -14.91
N ASN A 76 -1.36 -4.20 -15.19
CA ASN A 76 -0.47 -4.45 -16.33
C ASN A 76 0.34 -5.75 -16.17
N VAL A 77 0.81 -6.06 -14.97
CA VAL A 77 1.52 -7.31 -14.68
C VAL A 77 0.57 -8.51 -14.81
N ILE A 78 -0.64 -8.43 -14.24
CA ILE A 78 -1.67 -9.47 -14.35
C ILE A 78 -2.03 -9.69 -15.82
N ASN A 79 -2.33 -8.64 -16.60
CA ASN A 79 -2.65 -8.80 -18.02
C ASN A 79 -1.50 -9.41 -18.85
N LYS A 80 -0.24 -9.19 -18.43
CA LYS A 80 0.93 -9.73 -19.12
C LYS A 80 1.16 -11.21 -18.82
N GLU A 81 0.93 -11.65 -17.58
CA GLU A 81 1.07 -13.04 -17.15
C GLU A 81 -0.18 -13.88 -17.48
N PHE A 82 -1.38 -13.31 -17.38
CA PHE A 82 -2.66 -13.92 -17.72
C PHE A 82 -3.07 -13.55 -19.15
N LYS A 83 -2.25 -13.89 -20.15
CA LYS A 83 -2.62 -13.73 -21.56
C LYS A 83 -3.94 -14.42 -21.94
N ASP A 84 -4.43 -15.34 -21.10
CA ASP A 84 -5.75 -15.93 -21.16
C ASP A 84 -6.50 -15.66 -19.84
N LEU A 85 -7.13 -14.50 -19.71
CA LEU A 85 -8.26 -14.31 -18.78
C LEU A 85 -9.52 -14.99 -19.35
N GLU A 86 -9.37 -16.17 -19.94
CA GLU A 86 -10.50 -17.00 -20.30
C GLU A 86 -10.97 -17.72 -19.03
N VAL A 87 -11.94 -17.10 -18.36
CA VAL A 87 -12.79 -17.72 -17.32
C VAL A 87 -13.57 -18.95 -17.90
N SER A 88 -13.42 -19.26 -19.20
CA SER A 88 -14.01 -20.41 -19.88
C SER A 88 -13.39 -21.76 -19.49
N ASN A 89 -12.15 -21.80 -18.97
CA ASN A 89 -11.50 -23.06 -18.59
C ASN A 89 -11.90 -23.60 -17.20
N LEU A 90 -12.82 -22.94 -16.49
CA LEU A 90 -13.44 -23.49 -15.28
C LEU A 90 -14.78 -24.22 -15.54
N SER A 91 -15.25 -24.29 -16.79
CA SER A 91 -16.52 -24.95 -17.15
C SER A 91 -16.41 -26.41 -17.60
N ASP A 92 -15.21 -26.99 -17.71
CA ASP A 92 -15.02 -28.31 -18.31
C ASP A 92 -15.24 -29.51 -17.37
N LEU A 93 -15.64 -29.30 -16.11
CA LEU A 93 -16.18 -30.36 -15.26
C LEU A 93 -17.71 -30.41 -15.39
N LYS A 94 -18.21 -30.72 -16.58
CA LYS A 94 -19.58 -31.24 -16.73
C LYS A 94 -19.49 -32.76 -16.72
N ASP A 95 -20.03 -33.33 -15.65
CA ASP A 95 -19.99 -34.74 -15.29
C ASP A 95 -20.19 -35.67 -16.50
N TYR A 96 -19.31 -36.67 -16.62
CA TYR A 96 -19.53 -37.82 -17.48
C TYR A 96 -20.75 -38.58 -16.93
N GLU A 97 -21.91 -38.31 -17.53
CA GLU A 97 -23.12 -39.10 -17.31
C GLU A 97 -22.91 -40.46 -17.99
N TYR A 98 -22.69 -41.47 -17.15
CA TYR A 98 -22.50 -42.87 -17.50
C TYR A 98 -23.80 -43.42 -18.11
N ASN A 99 -23.77 -43.71 -19.42
CA ASN A 99 -24.80 -44.50 -20.10
C ASN A 99 -24.43 -45.99 -19.96
N ASP A 100 -25.13 -46.69 -19.07
CA ASP A 100 -25.49 -48.11 -19.23
C ASP A 100 -27.00 -48.21 -19.49
#